data_AF-A0A832WVU2-F1
#
_entry.id   AF-A0A832WVU2-F1
#
_cell.length_a   1.000
_cell.length_b   1.000
_cell.length_c   1.000
_cell.angle_alpha   90.00
_cell.angle_beta   90.00
_cell.angle_gamma   90.00
#
_symmetry.space_group_name_H-M   'P 1'
#
loop_
_entity.id
_entity.type
_entity.pdbx_description
1 polymer ?
#
loop_
_entity_poly.entity_id
_entity_poly.type
_entity_poly.pdbx_seq_one_letter_code
_entity_poly.pdbx_strand_id
1 'polypeptide(L)'
;MSRLEQELLYEVDWRTNELSVIRTIPILCNCSPKQIQILERYSVVAIYSIWEGFVETGFGLYVREINGLNLTYKEIHLNILTHDIFVKFDLTEEQRKHFVNKCKFIDKIIEFPKLPVNISPILPTESNIGFDVINQILTHFCLDKLPAKEFEQRFKKLLHYRNNIAHGQCSLPVDRELINDFILTVIDAMSDVTIRIVEGFENKKYLNEIPR
;
A
#
# COMPACT_ATOMS: atom_id res chain seq x y z
N MET A 1 -22.26 -1.72 -7.58
CA MET A 1 -20.81 -1.70 -7.38
C MET A 1 -20.17 -0.82 -8.43
N SER A 2 -19.29 0.10 -8.01
CA SER A 2 -18.52 0.95 -8.93
C SER A 2 -17.46 0.13 -9.68
N ARG A 3 -16.91 0.66 -10.78
CA ARG A 3 -15.79 0.02 -11.49
C ARG A 3 -14.58 -0.18 -10.57
N LEU A 4 -14.26 0.85 -9.77
CA LEU A 4 -13.19 0.83 -8.78
C LEU A 4 -13.37 -0.34 -7.80
N GLU A 5 -14.57 -0.46 -7.23
CA GLU A 5 -14.90 -1.51 -6.27
C GLU A 5 -14.76 -2.90 -6.91
N GLN A 6 -15.25 -3.11 -8.13
CA GLN A 6 -15.11 -4.39 -8.83
C GLN A 6 -13.65 -4.78 -9.06
N GLU A 7 -12.81 -3.84 -9.48
CA GLU A 7 -11.39 -4.10 -9.72
C GLU A 7 -10.64 -4.34 -8.40
N LEU A 8 -10.97 -3.63 -7.32
CA LEU A 8 -10.39 -3.88 -6.00
C LEU A 8 -10.80 -5.24 -5.43
N LEU A 9 -12.07 -5.63 -5.57
CA LEU A 9 -12.55 -6.95 -5.15
C LEU A 9 -11.86 -8.06 -5.93
N TYR A 10 -11.67 -7.88 -7.24
CA TYR A 10 -10.87 -8.79 -8.04
C TYR A 10 -9.43 -8.92 -7.49
N GLU A 11 -8.79 -7.79 -7.17
CA GLU A 11 -7.43 -7.77 -6.60
C GLU A 11 -7.33 -8.50 -5.25
N VAL A 12 -8.37 -8.42 -4.41
CA VAL A 12 -8.46 -9.17 -3.14
C VAL A 12 -8.64 -10.66 -3.42
N ASP A 13 -9.55 -11.02 -4.32
CA ASP A 13 -9.92 -12.41 -4.59
C ASP A 13 -8.75 -13.23 -5.15
N TRP A 14 -8.05 -12.72 -6.17
CA TRP A 14 -6.96 -13.49 -6.77
C TRP A 14 -5.77 -13.64 -5.82
N ARG A 15 -5.47 -12.62 -5.00
CA ARG A 15 -4.44 -12.71 -3.96
C ARG A 15 -4.84 -13.65 -2.83
N THR A 16 -6.11 -13.69 -2.46
CA THR A 16 -6.63 -14.66 -1.48
C THR A 16 -6.48 -16.09 -1.98
N ASN A 17 -6.64 -16.31 -3.29
CA ASN A 17 -6.34 -17.60 -3.92
C ASN A 17 -4.85 -17.95 -3.85
N GLU A 18 -3.95 -17.00 -4.17
CA GLU A 18 -2.50 -17.20 -4.02
C GLU A 18 -2.09 -17.54 -2.58
N LEU A 19 -2.61 -16.80 -1.59
CA LEU A 19 -2.37 -17.08 -0.17
C LEU A 19 -2.88 -18.46 0.23
N SER A 20 -4.02 -18.89 -0.32
CA SER A 20 -4.56 -20.23 -0.10
C SER A 20 -3.67 -21.33 -0.69
N VAL A 21 -3.07 -21.09 -1.85
CA VAL A 21 -2.09 -21.99 -2.47
C VAL A 21 -0.82 -22.06 -1.62
N ILE A 22 -0.25 -20.91 -1.22
CA ILE A 22 0.93 -20.84 -0.35
C ILE A 22 0.72 -21.66 0.94
N ARG A 23 -0.46 -21.52 1.57
CA ARG A 23 -0.83 -22.26 2.77
C ARG A 23 -0.90 -23.77 2.56
N THR A 24 -1.27 -24.22 1.36
CA THR A 24 -1.59 -25.63 1.09
C THR A 24 -0.43 -26.40 0.48
N ILE A 25 0.49 -25.75 -0.24
CA ILE A 25 1.67 -26.39 -0.85
C ILE A 25 2.45 -27.28 0.14
N PRO A 26 2.81 -26.83 1.37
CA PRO A 26 3.59 -27.66 2.29
C PRO A 26 2.85 -28.94 2.75
N ILE A 27 1.52 -28.97 2.62
CA ILE A 27 0.67 -30.10 3.02
C ILE A 27 0.51 -31.09 1.87
N LEU A 28 0.37 -30.58 0.65
CA LEU A 28 0.07 -31.37 -0.53
C LEU A 28 1.33 -31.92 -1.21
N CYS A 29 2.49 -31.30 -0.99
CA CYS A 29 3.73 -31.75 -1.60
C CYS A 29 4.26 -33.02 -0.91
N ASN A 30 4.75 -33.97 -1.70
CA ASN A 30 5.49 -35.11 -1.19
C ASN A 30 6.93 -34.68 -0.83
N CYS A 31 7.04 -33.93 0.27
CA CYS A 31 8.25 -33.27 0.72
C CYS A 31 8.78 -33.90 2.01
N SER A 32 10.09 -33.92 2.18
CA SER A 32 10.71 -34.23 3.48
C SER A 32 10.36 -33.15 4.53
N PRO A 33 10.44 -33.46 5.83
CA PRO A 33 10.20 -32.47 6.89
C PRO A 33 11.06 -31.21 6.77
N LYS A 34 12.32 -31.37 6.30
CA LYS A 34 13.22 -30.24 6.04
C LYS A 34 12.73 -29.35 4.91
N GLN A 35 12.21 -29.93 3.83
CA GLN A 35 11.64 -29.17 2.71
C GLN A 35 10.37 -28.42 3.14
N ILE A 36 9.50 -29.08 3.90
CA ILE A 36 8.29 -28.44 4.47
C ILE A 36 8.68 -27.22 5.31
N GLN A 37 9.63 -27.36 6.23
CA GLN A 37 10.08 -26.25 7.06
C GLN A 37 10.66 -25.07 6.25
N ILE A 38 11.37 -25.36 5.16
CA ILE A 38 11.89 -24.33 4.25
C ILE A 38 10.72 -23.62 3.54
N LEU A 39 9.76 -24.37 3.01
CA LEU A 39 8.58 -23.83 2.34
C LEU A 39 7.76 -22.94 3.28
N GLU A 40 7.50 -23.41 4.50
CA GLU A 40 6.79 -22.66 5.54
C GLU A 40 7.53 -21.36 5.88
N ARG A 41 8.84 -21.42 6.09
CA ARG A 41 9.66 -20.23 6.38
C ARG A 41 9.54 -19.18 5.27
N TYR A 42 9.78 -19.56 4.02
CA TYR A 42 9.76 -18.60 2.92
C TYR A 42 8.35 -18.18 2.48
N SER A 43 7.31 -18.90 2.91
CA SER A 43 5.92 -18.46 2.75
C SER A 43 5.67 -17.11 3.42
N VAL A 44 6.33 -16.80 4.54
CA VAL A 44 6.20 -15.50 5.20
C VAL A 44 6.63 -14.34 4.29
N VAL A 45 7.72 -14.53 3.53
CA VAL A 45 8.19 -13.53 2.57
C VAL A 45 7.18 -13.37 1.43
N ALA A 46 6.66 -14.47 0.90
CA ALA A 46 5.66 -14.46 -0.16
C ALA A 46 4.34 -13.79 0.28
N ILE A 47 3.85 -14.10 1.48
CA ILE A 47 2.64 -13.49 2.07
C ILE A 47 2.82 -11.97 2.18
N TYR A 48 3.98 -11.53 2.65
CA TYR A 48 4.28 -10.10 2.75
C TYR A 48 4.39 -9.42 1.37
N SER A 49 5.01 -10.07 0.38
CA SER A 49 5.06 -9.53 -0.99
C SER A 49 3.68 -9.40 -1.64
N ILE A 50 2.75 -10.32 -1.34
CA ILE A 50 1.35 -10.23 -1.78
C ILE A 50 0.67 -8.98 -1.20
N TRP A 51 0.90 -8.70 0.08
CA TRP A 51 0.43 -7.48 0.73
C TRP A 51 0.97 -6.21 0.08
N GLU A 52 2.29 -6.11 -0.14
CA GLU A 52 2.88 -4.93 -0.78
C GLU A 52 2.31 -4.71 -2.19
N GLY A 53 2.24 -5.78 -2.98
CA GLY A 53 1.69 -5.73 -4.33
C GLY A 53 0.20 -5.34 -4.35
N PHE A 54 -0.58 -5.71 -3.32
CA PHE A 54 -1.97 -5.25 -3.20
C PHE A 54 -2.03 -3.74 -2.95
N VAL A 55 -1.24 -3.22 -2.01
CA VAL A 55 -1.25 -1.80 -1.66
C VAL A 55 -0.87 -0.96 -2.88
N GLU A 56 0.20 -1.33 -3.59
CA GLU A 56 0.60 -0.63 -4.81
C GLU A 56 -0.51 -0.63 -5.87
N THR A 57 -1.13 -1.78 -6.12
CA THR A 57 -2.16 -1.90 -7.15
C THR A 57 -3.44 -1.16 -6.75
N GLY A 58 -3.91 -1.34 -5.51
CA GLY A 58 -5.13 -0.72 -5.01
C GLY A 58 -5.08 0.81 -5.02
N PHE A 59 -3.96 1.40 -4.59
CA PHE A 59 -3.80 2.86 -4.69
C PHE A 59 -3.56 3.32 -6.12
N GLY A 60 -2.91 2.52 -6.97
CA GLY A 60 -2.83 2.79 -8.41
C GLY A 60 -4.21 2.88 -9.07
N LEU A 61 -5.13 1.99 -8.72
CA LEU A 61 -6.53 2.03 -9.15
C LEU A 61 -7.25 3.28 -8.65
N TYR A 62 -7.11 3.62 -7.36
CA TYR A 62 -7.72 4.82 -6.79
C TYR A 62 -7.23 6.10 -7.47
N VAL A 63 -5.91 6.23 -7.65
CA VAL A 63 -5.29 7.36 -8.35
C VAL A 63 -5.78 7.47 -9.79
N ARG A 64 -5.89 6.33 -10.49
CA ARG A 64 -6.41 6.29 -11.86
C ARG A 64 -7.84 6.85 -11.93
N GLU A 65 -8.71 6.46 -11.02
CA GLU A 65 -10.09 6.96 -10.99
C GLU A 65 -10.13 8.47 -10.68
N ILE A 66 -9.34 8.95 -9.72
CA ILE A 66 -9.26 10.40 -9.43
C ILE A 66 -8.75 11.19 -10.64
N ASN A 67 -7.68 10.72 -11.28
CA ASN A 67 -7.13 11.39 -12.47
C ASN A 67 -8.14 11.43 -13.63
N GLY A 68 -8.98 10.39 -13.76
CA GLY A 68 -10.07 10.34 -14.73
C GLY A 68 -11.13 11.43 -14.54
N LEU A 69 -11.22 12.04 -13.36
CA LEU A 69 -12.13 13.15 -13.07
C LEU A 69 -11.61 14.50 -13.61
N ASN A 70 -10.35 14.58 -14.06
CA ASN A 70 -9.72 15.79 -14.60
C ASN A 70 -9.83 17.02 -13.67
N LEU A 71 -9.64 16.80 -12.36
CA LEU A 71 -9.76 17.85 -11.34
C LEU A 71 -8.66 18.90 -11.48
N THR A 72 -9.00 20.14 -11.16
CA THR A 72 -8.03 21.23 -11.02
C THR A 72 -7.41 21.24 -9.62
N TYR A 73 -6.26 21.91 -9.47
CA TYR A 73 -5.57 22.08 -8.18
C TYR A 73 -6.41 22.80 -7.11
N LYS A 74 -7.49 23.50 -7.49
CA LYS A 74 -8.41 24.14 -6.54
C LYS A 74 -9.44 23.17 -5.98
N GLU A 75 -9.73 22.09 -6.70
CA GLU A 75 -10.76 21.13 -6.34
C GLU A 75 -10.20 19.99 -5.51
N ILE A 76 -8.98 19.53 -5.80
CA ILE A 76 -8.35 18.40 -5.12
C ILE A 76 -7.79 18.76 -3.74
N HIS A 77 -7.90 17.83 -2.80
CA HIS A 77 -7.47 17.99 -1.42
C HIS A 77 -5.96 18.21 -1.29
N LEU A 78 -5.56 19.12 -0.40
CA LEU A 78 -4.17 19.52 -0.19
C LEU A 78 -3.22 18.34 0.12
N ASN A 79 -3.66 17.36 0.90
CA ASN A 79 -2.84 16.17 1.20
C ASN A 79 -2.43 15.43 -0.08
N ILE A 80 -3.36 15.21 -1.00
CA ILE A 80 -3.11 14.49 -2.26
C ILE A 80 -2.19 15.31 -3.16
N LEU A 81 -2.41 16.63 -3.24
CA LEU A 81 -1.51 17.54 -3.95
C LEU A 81 -0.10 17.51 -3.38
N THR A 82 0.03 17.52 -2.05
CA THR A 82 1.31 17.48 -1.37
C THR A 82 2.03 16.17 -1.66
N HIS A 83 1.30 15.05 -1.65
CA HIS A 83 1.82 13.75 -2.04
C HIS A 83 2.33 13.75 -3.50
N ASP A 84 1.51 14.19 -4.45
CA ASP A 84 1.87 14.25 -5.87
C ASP A 84 3.11 15.12 -6.12
N ILE A 85 3.16 16.30 -5.51
CA ILE A 85 4.29 17.21 -5.60
C ILE A 85 5.53 16.55 -4.99
N PHE A 86 5.44 16.00 -3.78
CA PHE A 86 6.60 15.39 -3.13
C PHE A 86 7.23 14.29 -3.99
N VAL A 87 6.39 13.45 -4.60
CA VAL A 87 6.82 12.35 -5.49
C VAL A 87 7.41 12.87 -6.80
N LYS A 88 6.73 13.79 -7.51
CA LYS A 88 7.20 14.29 -8.82
C LYS A 88 8.47 15.12 -8.75
N PHE A 89 8.69 15.78 -7.62
CA PHE A 89 9.75 16.74 -7.46
C PHE A 89 10.93 16.23 -6.63
N ASP A 90 10.83 15.01 -6.09
CA ASP A 90 11.85 14.42 -5.23
C ASP A 90 12.33 15.47 -4.20
N LEU A 91 11.41 15.96 -3.37
CA LEU A 91 11.69 17.06 -2.43
C LEU A 91 12.52 16.63 -1.21
N THR A 92 13.38 15.63 -1.39
CA THR A 92 14.34 15.15 -0.40
C THR A 92 15.32 16.24 0.00
N GLU A 93 15.85 16.16 1.23
CA GLU A 93 16.79 17.14 1.76
C GLU A 93 18.00 17.36 0.84
N GLU A 94 18.42 16.32 0.12
CA GLU A 94 19.55 16.39 -0.80
C GLU A 94 19.23 17.20 -2.05
N GLN A 95 18.07 16.97 -2.68
CA GLN A 95 17.65 17.74 -3.86
C GLN A 95 17.43 19.22 -3.54
N ARG A 96 17.04 19.53 -2.30
CA ARG A 96 16.86 20.92 -1.82
C ARG A 96 18.16 21.70 -1.60
N LYS A 97 19.34 21.07 -1.63
CA LYS A 97 20.62 21.76 -1.41
C LYS A 97 21.07 22.59 -2.61
N HIS A 98 20.83 22.12 -3.83
CA HIS A 98 21.34 22.77 -5.04
C HIS A 98 20.38 23.84 -5.58
N PHE A 99 20.88 25.06 -5.81
CA PHE A 99 20.07 26.17 -6.31
C PHE A 99 19.40 25.86 -7.67
N VAL A 100 20.08 25.12 -8.55
CA VAL A 100 19.52 24.67 -9.83
C VAL A 100 18.25 23.82 -9.65
N ASN A 101 18.22 22.95 -8.64
CA ASN A 101 17.04 22.13 -8.34
C ASN A 101 15.90 22.98 -7.77
N LYS A 102 16.23 24.02 -6.98
CA LYS A 102 15.25 25.02 -6.53
C LYS A 102 14.62 25.77 -7.71
N CYS A 103 15.41 26.21 -8.69
CA CYS A 103 14.87 26.86 -9.90
C CYS A 103 13.94 25.91 -10.68
N LYS A 104 14.36 24.66 -10.91
CA LYS A 104 13.52 23.64 -11.58
C LYS A 104 12.20 23.38 -10.85
N PHE A 105 12.22 23.41 -9.52
CA PHE A 105 11.02 23.29 -8.69
C PHE A 105 10.09 24.49 -8.89
N ILE A 106 10.61 25.71 -8.84
CA ILE A 106 9.84 26.94 -9.04
C ILE A 106 9.23 27.00 -10.45
N ASP A 107 10.01 26.72 -11.50
CA ASP A 107 9.52 26.76 -12.89
C ASP A 107 8.29 25.86 -13.08
N LYS A 108 8.34 24.65 -12.52
CA LYS A 108 7.24 23.70 -12.61
C LYS A 108 6.06 24.03 -11.67
N ILE A 109 6.29 24.66 -10.51
CA ILE A 109 5.18 25.22 -9.69
C ILE A 109 4.40 26.26 -10.46
N ILE A 110 5.08 27.10 -11.25
CA ILE A 110 4.44 28.16 -12.05
C ILE A 110 3.58 27.56 -13.17
N GLU A 111 3.93 26.38 -13.68
CA GLU A 111 3.16 25.66 -14.71
C GLU A 111 2.02 24.80 -14.15
N PHE A 112 2.14 24.35 -12.91
CA PHE A 112 1.17 23.47 -12.23
C PHE A 112 -0.31 23.94 -12.29
N PRO A 113 -0.65 25.25 -12.22
CA PRO A 113 -2.03 25.71 -12.25
C PRO A 113 -2.73 25.60 -13.61
N LYS A 114 -2.02 25.26 -14.69
CA LYS A 114 -2.52 25.38 -16.07
C LYS A 114 -3.11 24.09 -16.63
N LEU A 115 -2.97 22.97 -15.92
CA LEU A 115 -3.39 21.65 -16.38
C LEU A 115 -4.25 20.96 -15.30
N PRO A 116 -5.13 20.01 -15.68
CA PRO A 116 -5.73 19.12 -14.71
C PRO A 116 -4.63 18.38 -13.93
N VAL A 117 -4.89 18.12 -12.66
CA VAL A 117 -3.97 17.40 -11.79
C VAL A 117 -3.91 15.95 -12.26
N ASN A 118 -2.70 15.49 -12.54
CA ASN A 118 -2.42 14.10 -12.87
C ASN A 118 -1.56 13.50 -11.76
N ILE A 119 -2.20 13.00 -10.71
CA ILE A 119 -1.56 12.45 -9.51
C ILE A 119 -0.67 11.27 -9.90
N SER A 120 0.55 11.23 -9.38
CA SER A 120 1.43 10.08 -9.49
C SER A 120 0.86 8.86 -8.75
N PRO A 121 0.79 7.67 -9.37
CA PRO A 121 0.41 6.44 -8.68
C PRO A 121 1.51 5.89 -7.77
N ILE A 122 2.72 6.46 -7.83
CA ILE A 122 3.87 5.98 -7.06
C ILE A 122 3.69 6.33 -5.58
N LEU A 123 3.66 5.30 -4.75
CA LEU A 123 3.60 5.45 -3.29
C LEU A 123 4.99 5.76 -2.74
N PRO A 124 5.11 6.63 -1.72
CA PRO A 124 6.40 6.99 -1.14
C PRO A 124 6.76 5.93 -0.09
N THR A 125 7.17 4.75 -0.54
CA THR A 125 7.51 3.63 0.35
C THR A 125 9.02 3.45 0.40
N GLU A 126 9.71 4.34 1.12
CA GLU A 126 11.14 4.18 1.46
C GLU A 126 11.37 3.06 2.49
N SER A 127 10.30 2.51 3.05
CA SER A 127 10.31 1.46 4.07
C SER A 127 9.21 0.44 3.80
N ASN A 128 9.36 -0.73 4.41
CA ASN A 128 8.38 -1.81 4.38
C ASN A 128 6.98 -1.31 4.77
N ILE A 129 5.95 -1.67 4.00
CA ILE A 129 4.55 -1.29 4.23
C ILE A 129 3.99 -2.02 5.45
N GLY A 130 4.32 -1.54 6.66
CA GLY A 130 3.69 -1.91 7.92
C GLY A 130 2.48 -1.05 8.26
N PHE A 131 1.96 -1.23 9.48
CA PHE A 131 0.81 -0.46 10.01
C PHE A 131 0.99 1.06 9.93
N ASP A 132 2.16 1.58 10.31
CA ASP A 132 2.42 3.01 10.30
C ASP A 132 2.48 3.56 8.87
N VAL A 133 3.15 2.82 7.97
CA VAL A 133 3.33 3.21 6.57
C VAL A 133 1.99 3.18 5.82
N ILE A 134 1.19 2.13 5.96
CA ILE A 134 -0.14 2.08 5.31
C ILE A 134 -1.05 3.19 5.82
N ASN A 135 -1.03 3.51 7.12
CA ASN A 135 -1.81 4.62 7.66
C ASN A 135 -1.31 6.00 7.23
N GLN A 136 0.00 6.14 6.99
CA GLN A 136 0.55 7.33 6.37
C GLN A 136 0.03 7.48 4.93
N ILE A 137 0.07 6.40 4.13
CA ILE A 137 -0.46 6.38 2.77
C ILE A 137 -1.95 6.72 2.76
N LEU A 138 -2.76 6.07 3.60
CA LEU A 138 -4.20 6.39 3.76
C LEU A 138 -4.41 7.88 4.07
N THR A 139 -3.60 8.45 4.97
CA THR A 139 -3.67 9.88 5.32
C THR A 139 -3.33 10.80 4.14
N HIS A 140 -2.31 10.45 3.33
CA HIS A 140 -1.97 11.21 2.12
C HIS A 140 -3.15 11.28 1.15
N PHE A 141 -3.96 10.22 1.10
CA PHE A 141 -5.12 10.10 0.23
C PHE A 141 -6.47 10.47 0.88
N CYS A 142 -6.43 11.08 2.07
CA CYS A 142 -7.62 11.49 2.84
C CYS A 142 -8.56 10.33 3.18
N LEU A 143 -8.01 9.13 3.34
CA LEU A 143 -8.75 7.92 3.69
C LEU A 143 -8.67 7.66 5.19
N ASP A 144 -9.67 6.99 5.73
CA ASP A 144 -9.70 6.66 7.16
C ASP A 144 -8.59 5.66 7.50
N LYS A 145 -7.99 5.80 8.68
CA LYS A 145 -6.91 4.92 9.13
C LYS A 145 -7.41 3.51 9.44
N LEU A 146 -6.55 2.52 9.29
CA LEU A 146 -6.75 1.18 9.84
C LEU A 146 -6.77 1.24 11.38
N PRO A 147 -7.66 0.48 12.04
CA PRO A 147 -7.75 0.47 13.50
C PRO A 147 -6.51 -0.15 14.14
N ALA A 148 -5.84 0.62 15.01
CA ALA A 148 -4.61 0.18 15.68
C ALA A 148 -4.80 -1.08 16.52
N LYS A 149 -5.94 -1.19 17.22
CA LYS A 149 -6.28 -2.34 18.06
C LYS A 149 -6.26 -3.66 17.30
N GLU A 150 -6.57 -3.63 16.01
CA GLU A 150 -6.66 -4.82 15.18
C GLU A 150 -5.35 -5.08 14.47
N PHE A 151 -4.73 -4.06 13.86
CA PHE A 151 -3.66 -4.28 12.88
C PHE A 151 -2.24 -4.01 13.38
N GLU A 152 -2.05 -3.14 14.38
CA GLU A 152 -0.71 -2.65 14.74
C GLU A 152 0.23 -3.78 15.17
N GLN A 153 -0.21 -4.62 16.11
CA GLN A 153 0.60 -5.73 16.61
C GLN A 153 0.75 -6.86 15.57
N ARG A 154 -0.29 -7.09 14.75
CA ARG A 154 -0.26 -8.10 13.68
C ARG A 154 0.79 -7.76 12.63
N PHE A 155 0.84 -6.52 12.16
CA PHE A 155 1.86 -6.06 11.22
C PHE A 155 3.26 -6.02 11.83
N LYS A 156 3.39 -5.59 13.09
CA LYS A 156 4.69 -5.65 13.80
C LYS A 156 5.23 -7.08 13.84
N LYS A 157 4.37 -8.07 14.16
CA LYS A 157 4.71 -9.49 14.13
C LYS A 157 5.12 -9.94 12.71
N LEU A 158 4.30 -9.66 11.70
CA LEU A 158 4.58 -10.03 10.31
C LEU A 158 5.91 -9.47 9.80
N LEU A 159 6.14 -8.17 9.99
CA LEU A 159 7.38 -7.51 9.57
C LEU A 159 8.60 -8.04 10.29
N HIS A 160 8.48 -8.30 11.60
CA HIS A 160 9.57 -8.90 12.36
C HIS A 160 9.99 -10.24 11.75
N TYR A 161 9.05 -11.14 11.49
CA TYR A 161 9.36 -12.44 10.88
C TYR A 161 9.90 -12.28 9.46
N ARG A 162 9.23 -11.48 8.62
CA ARG A 162 9.65 -11.25 7.24
C ARG A 162 11.08 -10.73 7.16
N ASN A 163 11.44 -9.72 7.96
CA ASN A 163 12.76 -9.11 7.89
C ASN A 163 13.85 -10.09 8.31
N ASN A 164 13.66 -10.81 9.41
CA ASN A 164 14.64 -11.81 9.85
C ASN A 164 14.84 -12.92 8.81
N ILE A 165 13.74 -13.43 8.21
CA ILE A 165 13.80 -14.48 7.18
C ILE A 165 14.46 -13.97 5.91
N ALA A 166 14.10 -12.77 5.43
CA ALA A 166 14.68 -12.17 4.23
C ALA A 166 16.18 -11.89 4.38
N HIS A 167 16.65 -11.57 5.60
CA HIS A 167 18.07 -11.44 5.91
C HIS A 167 18.78 -12.77 6.20
N GLY A 168 18.12 -13.92 5.97
CA GLY A 168 18.72 -15.25 6.07
C GLY A 168 18.79 -15.83 7.49
N GLN A 169 18.16 -15.18 8.48
CA GLN A 169 18.10 -15.74 9.82
C GLN A 169 17.18 -16.96 9.87
N CYS A 170 17.66 -18.03 10.48
CA CYS A 170 16.95 -19.32 10.57
C CYS A 170 16.51 -19.68 12.00
N SER A 171 16.66 -18.76 12.96
CA SER A 171 16.39 -18.99 14.39
C SER A 171 14.91 -18.91 14.76
N LEU A 172 14.09 -18.21 13.96
CA LEU A 172 12.66 -18.08 14.22
C LEU A 172 11.91 -19.32 13.73
N PRO A 173 11.23 -20.07 14.62
CA PRO A 173 10.36 -21.15 14.20
C PRO A 173 9.16 -20.55 13.46
N VAL A 174 8.87 -21.11 12.29
CA VAL A 174 7.67 -20.81 11.51
C VAL A 174 6.89 -22.10 11.41
N ASP A 175 5.67 -22.08 11.92
CA ASP A 175 4.72 -23.18 11.83
C ASP A 175 3.48 -22.74 11.06
N ARG A 176 2.59 -23.70 10.84
CA ARG A 176 1.35 -23.51 10.10
C ARG A 176 0.39 -22.52 10.77
N GLU A 177 0.34 -22.48 12.10
CA GLU A 177 -0.54 -21.57 12.83
C GLU A 177 -0.09 -20.12 12.59
N LEU A 178 1.21 -19.86 12.68
CA LEU A 178 1.80 -18.56 12.39
C LEU A 178 1.57 -18.13 10.93
N ILE A 179 1.69 -19.06 9.97
CA ILE A 179 1.39 -18.79 8.56
C ILE A 179 -0.08 -18.38 8.41
N ASN A 180 -1.00 -19.08 9.05
CA ASN A 180 -2.42 -18.73 9.01
C ASN A 180 -2.69 -17.35 9.63
N ASP A 181 -2.06 -17.02 10.76
CA ASP A 181 -2.16 -15.69 11.38
C ASP A 181 -1.75 -14.59 10.40
N PHE A 182 -0.65 -14.78 9.69
CA PHE A 182 -0.13 -13.82 8.72
C PHE A 182 -1.02 -13.71 7.49
N ILE A 183 -1.53 -14.82 6.97
CA ILE A 183 -2.49 -14.82 5.86
C ILE A 183 -3.75 -14.06 6.25
N LEU A 184 -4.33 -14.35 7.41
CA LEU A 184 -5.51 -13.63 7.90
C LEU A 184 -5.22 -12.14 8.08
N THR A 185 -4.03 -11.79 8.58
CA THR A 185 -3.61 -10.38 8.71
C THR A 185 -3.62 -9.66 7.38
N VAL A 186 -3.08 -10.29 6.33
CA VAL A 186 -3.06 -9.70 4.99
C VAL A 186 -4.47 -9.63 4.40
N ILE A 187 -5.27 -10.70 4.46
CA ILE A 187 -6.64 -10.71 3.90
C ILE A 187 -7.54 -9.66 4.56
N ASP A 188 -7.52 -9.58 5.89
CA ASP A 188 -8.32 -8.60 6.64
C ASP A 188 -7.87 -7.18 6.26
N ALA A 189 -6.55 -6.93 6.23
CA ALA A 189 -6.02 -5.61 5.89
C ALA A 189 -6.33 -5.21 4.45
N MET A 190 -6.24 -6.13 3.48
CA MET A 190 -6.63 -5.86 2.08
C MET A 190 -8.11 -5.48 1.99
N SER A 191 -8.98 -6.20 2.71
CA SER A 191 -10.40 -5.94 2.75
C SER A 191 -10.72 -4.57 3.37
N ASP A 192 -10.11 -4.26 4.52
CA ASP A 192 -10.28 -2.99 5.21
C ASP A 192 -9.76 -1.79 4.40
N VAL A 193 -8.65 -1.96 3.67
CA VAL A 193 -8.14 -0.93 2.75
C VAL A 193 -9.07 -0.75 1.56
N THR A 194 -9.61 -1.83 0.98
CA THR A 194 -10.61 -1.75 -0.10
C THR A 194 -11.82 -0.95 0.34
N ILE A 195 -12.39 -1.24 1.52
CA ILE A 195 -13.54 -0.49 2.08
C ILE A 195 -13.20 1.00 2.16
N ARG A 196 -12.04 1.35 2.73
CA ARG A 196 -11.60 2.76 2.87
C ARG A 196 -11.43 3.46 1.54
N ILE A 197 -10.86 2.79 0.54
CA ILE A 197 -10.68 3.35 -0.79
C ILE A 197 -12.05 3.61 -1.44
N VAL A 198 -12.95 2.63 -1.41
CA VAL A 198 -14.29 2.74 -1.99
C VAL A 198 -15.10 3.83 -1.29
N GLU A 199 -15.20 3.79 0.02
CA GLU A 199 -15.92 4.79 0.80
C GLU A 199 -15.31 6.19 0.63
N GLY A 200 -13.98 6.29 0.60
CA GLY A 200 -13.29 7.56 0.38
C GLY A 200 -13.58 8.16 -1.00
N PHE A 201 -13.64 7.31 -2.04
CA PHE A 201 -14.01 7.71 -3.39
C PHE A 201 -15.47 8.15 -3.46
N GLU A 202 -16.41 7.34 -2.94
CA GLU A 202 -17.85 7.61 -2.98
C GLU A 202 -18.22 8.88 -2.21
N ASN A 203 -17.59 9.09 -1.05
CA ASN A 203 -17.76 10.29 -0.23
C ASN A 203 -16.94 11.49 -0.73
N LYS A 204 -16.21 11.34 -1.84
CA LYS A 204 -15.39 12.38 -2.46
C LYS A 204 -14.39 13.03 -1.50
N LYS A 205 -13.78 12.24 -0.60
CA LYS A 205 -12.78 12.71 0.38
C LYS A 205 -11.53 13.31 -0.30
N TYR A 206 -11.35 13.07 -1.60
CA TYR A 206 -10.29 13.65 -2.42
C TYR A 206 -10.54 15.11 -2.82
N LEU A 207 -11.70 15.69 -2.54
CA LEU A 207 -12.00 17.10 -2.78
C LEU A 207 -11.61 17.97 -1.58
N ASN A 208 -11.26 19.23 -1.82
CA ASN A 208 -11.21 20.23 -0.75
C ASN A 208 -12.59 20.37 -0.11
N GLU A 209 -12.64 20.47 1.21
CA GLU A 209 -13.82 21.01 1.86
C GLU A 209 -14.01 22.43 1.33
N ILE A 210 -15.18 22.71 0.72
CA ILE A 210 -15.53 24.07 0.31
C ILE A 210 -15.40 24.91 1.58
N PRO A 211 -14.54 25.95 1.63
CA PRO A 211 -14.54 26.85 2.77
C PRO A 211 -15.95 27.43 2.87
N ARG A 212 -16.65 27.08 3.95
CA ARG A 212 -17.95 27.69 4.30
C ARG A 212 -17.76 29.16 4.63
#